data_AF-A0A3D0CDH1-F1
#
_entry.id   AF-A0A3D0CDH1-F1
#
_cell.length_a   1.000
_cell.length_b   1.000
_cell.length_c   1.000
_cell.angle_alpha   90.00
_cell.angle_beta   90.00
_cell.angle_gamma   90.00
#
_symmetry.space_group_name_H-M   'P 1'
#
loop_
_entity.id
_entity.type
_entity.pdbx_description
1 polymer ?
#
loop_
_entity_poly.entity_id
_entity_poly.type
_entity_poly.pdbx_seq_one_letter_code
_entity_poly.pdbx_strand_id
1 'polypeptide(L)'
;MTDKVIVTHNGNFHADDVFSIAALKNVFPSFKLIRTRDLDVIAKADIVLDVGGEYDADAGRFDHHQRGGAGERENGIPYSSFGLIWQKYGLQICQ
;
A
#
# COMPACT_ATOMS: atom_id res chain seq x y z
N MET A 1 8.82 17.77 11.47
CA MET A 1 7.84 16.70 11.18
C MET A 1 8.63 15.57 10.56
N THR A 2 8.59 14.39 11.16
CA THR A 2 9.27 13.21 10.62
C THR A 2 8.51 12.74 9.38
N ASP A 3 9.20 12.57 8.27
CA ASP A 3 8.61 12.04 7.03
C ASP A 3 8.00 10.67 7.30
N LYS A 4 6.81 10.41 6.72
CA LYS A 4 6.16 9.10 6.74
C LYS A 4 7.11 8.04 6.19
N VAL A 5 7.13 6.85 6.79
CA VAL A 5 7.84 5.69 6.27
C VAL A 5 6.87 4.79 5.53
N ILE A 6 7.07 4.64 4.22
CA ILE A 6 6.29 3.76 3.35
C ILE A 6 7.14 2.56 2.97
N VAL A 7 6.61 1.36 3.14
CA VAL A 7 7.28 0.09 2.80
C VAL A 7 6.54 -0.66 1.69
N THR A 8 7.31 -1.23 0.77
CA THR A 8 6.82 -2.23 -0.18
C THR A 8 7.86 -3.33 -0.41
N HIS A 9 7.52 -4.36 -1.20
CA HIS A 9 8.42 -5.47 -1.50
C HIS A 9 9.68 -5.03 -2.27
N ASN A 10 10.76 -5.79 -2.13
CA ASN A 10 12.03 -5.58 -2.85
C ASN A 10 12.18 -6.45 -4.11
N GLY A 11 11.05 -6.84 -4.73
CA GLY A 11 11.06 -7.60 -5.98
C GLY A 11 11.26 -6.72 -7.22
N ASN A 12 10.91 -7.28 -8.38
CA ASN A 12 10.76 -6.49 -9.60
C ASN A 12 9.71 -5.40 -9.41
N PHE A 13 9.82 -4.32 -10.17
CA PHE A 13 8.77 -3.30 -10.20
C PHE A 13 7.55 -3.85 -10.92
N HIS A 14 6.43 -3.91 -10.22
CA HIS A 14 5.12 -4.24 -10.77
C HIS A 14 4.31 -2.95 -10.98
N ALA A 15 3.24 -3.04 -11.76
CA ALA A 15 2.30 -1.92 -11.84
C ALA A 15 1.69 -1.61 -10.46
N ASP A 16 1.49 -2.64 -9.63
CA ASP A 16 0.84 -2.51 -8.32
C ASP A 16 1.64 -1.61 -7.35
N ASP A 17 2.93 -1.89 -7.13
CA ASP A 17 3.77 -1.05 -6.25
C ASP A 17 4.05 0.33 -6.87
N VAL A 18 4.30 0.40 -8.18
CA VAL A 18 4.61 1.68 -8.84
C VAL A 18 3.44 2.66 -8.77
N PHE A 19 2.22 2.23 -9.15
CA PHE A 19 1.05 3.12 -9.11
C PHE A 19 0.61 3.44 -7.67
N SER A 20 0.77 2.49 -6.75
CA SER A 20 0.54 2.74 -5.32
C SER A 20 1.42 3.86 -4.78
N ILE A 21 2.73 3.80 -5.05
CA ILE A 21 3.67 4.83 -4.60
C ILE A 21 3.38 6.18 -5.28
N ALA A 22 3.04 6.18 -6.57
CA ALA A 22 2.67 7.41 -7.28
C ALA A 22 1.40 8.06 -6.71
N ALA A 23 0.38 7.27 -6.36
CA ALA A 23 -0.83 7.76 -5.71
C ALA A 23 -0.53 8.31 -4.31
N LEU A 24 0.24 7.58 -3.50
CA LEU A 24 0.63 8.03 -2.16
C LEU A 24 1.49 9.31 -2.19
N LYS A 25 2.25 9.57 -3.27
CA LYS A 25 2.98 10.82 -3.45
C LYS A 25 2.09 12.04 -3.65
N ASN A 26 0.87 11.87 -4.18
CA ASN A 26 -0.12 12.95 -4.25
C ASN A 26 -0.74 13.25 -2.88
N VAL A 27 -0.88 12.23 -2.03
CA VAL A 27 -1.46 12.34 -0.68
C VAL A 27 -0.43 12.84 0.33
N PHE A 28 0.78 12.30 0.27
CA PHE A 28 1.91 12.59 1.14
C PHE A 28 3.07 13.12 0.27
N PRO A 29 3.21 14.44 0.10
CA PRO A 29 4.23 15.01 -0.80
C PRO A 29 5.67 14.68 -0.39
N SER A 30 5.91 14.35 0.88
CA SER A 30 7.20 13.91 1.40
C SER A 30 7.05 12.64 2.23
N PHE A 31 7.87 11.63 1.92
CA PHE A 31 7.97 10.37 2.64
C PHE A 31 9.31 9.69 2.33
N LYS A 32 9.71 8.78 3.21
CA LYS A 32 10.80 7.83 2.99
C LYS A 32 10.24 6.52 2.46
N LEU A 33 10.68 6.11 1.27
CA LEU A 33 10.35 4.80 0.70
C LEU A 33 11.42 3.78 1.09
N ILE A 34 11.00 2.62 1.57
CA ILE A 34 11.87 1.47 1.81
C ILE A 34 11.31 0.25 1.05
N ARG A 35 12.14 -0.38 0.22
CA ARG A 35 11.80 -1.64 -0.47
C ARG A 35 12.45 -2.80 0.28
N THR A 36 11.67 -3.67 0.92
CA THR A 36 12.18 -4.78 1.73
C THR A 36 11.15 -5.90 1.91
N ARG A 37 11.59 -7.05 2.43
CA ARG A 37 10.75 -8.12 2.99
C ARG A 37 11.09 -8.41 4.46
N ASP A 38 11.89 -7.55 5.07
CA ASP A 38 12.24 -7.62 6.48
C ASP A 38 11.01 -7.26 7.34
N LEU A 39 10.54 -8.24 8.12
CA LEU A 39 9.34 -8.11 8.94
C LEU A 39 9.48 -7.07 10.05
N ASP A 40 10.68 -6.85 10.59
CA ASP A 40 10.91 -5.86 11.64
C ASP A 40 10.84 -4.44 11.09
N VAL A 41 11.22 -4.25 9.82
CA VAL A 41 11.08 -2.98 9.11
C VAL A 41 9.62 -2.73 8.74
N ILE A 42 8.94 -3.77 8.23
CA ILE A 42 7.52 -3.71 7.86
C ILE A 42 6.65 -3.33 9.08
N ALA A 43 6.88 -3.98 10.22
CA ALA A 43 6.10 -3.75 11.44
C ALA A 43 6.18 -2.29 11.94
N LYS A 44 7.30 -1.60 11.69
CA LYS A 44 7.56 -0.22 12.15
C LYS A 44 7.14 0.86 11.15
N ALA A 45 6.73 0.49 9.94
CA ALA A 45 6.38 1.46 8.90
C ALA A 45 5.00 2.07 9.13
N ASP A 46 4.84 3.34 8.72
CA ASP A 46 3.55 4.03 8.77
C ASP A 46 2.56 3.49 7.74
N ILE A 47 3.04 3.15 6.54
CA ILE A 47 2.25 2.57 5.46
C ILE A 47 3.01 1.39 4.86
N VAL A 48 2.31 0.28 4.63
CA VAL A 48 2.85 -0.92 4.00
C VAL A 48 1.93 -1.33 2.86
N LEU A 49 2.50 -1.67 1.70
CA LEU A 49 1.75 -2.13 0.53
C LEU A 49 2.46 -3.28 -0.18
N ASP A 50 1.68 -4.23 -0.71
CA ASP A 50 2.14 -5.39 -1.48
C ASP A 50 3.14 -6.31 -0.74
N VAL A 51 3.17 -6.21 0.59
CA VAL A 51 3.95 -7.04 1.50
C VAL A 51 3.36 -6.96 2.92
N GLY A 52 3.68 -7.93 3.78
CA GLY A 52 3.28 -7.92 5.20
C GLY A 52 2.07 -8.79 5.53
N GLY A 53 1.30 -9.21 4.52
CA GLY A 53 0.21 -10.18 4.65
C GLY A 53 -0.98 -9.66 5.45
N GLU A 54 -1.26 -8.36 5.38
CA GLU A 54 -2.31 -7.70 6.16
C GLU A 54 -3.01 -6.60 5.34
N TYR A 55 -4.34 -6.57 5.43
CA TYR A 55 -5.14 -5.43 4.98
C TYR A 55 -5.88 -4.82 6.17
N ASP A 56 -5.54 -3.56 6.44
CA ASP A 56 -6.22 -2.66 7.38
C ASP A 56 -5.92 -1.23 6.93
N ALA A 57 -6.89 -0.61 6.25
CA ALA A 57 -6.72 0.71 5.66
C ALA A 57 -6.55 1.83 6.71
N ASP A 58 -7.01 1.62 7.94
CA ASP A 58 -6.89 2.60 9.03
C ASP A 58 -5.54 2.45 9.74
N ALA A 59 -4.98 1.25 9.79
CA ALA A 59 -3.61 0.98 10.24
C ALA A 59 -2.54 1.19 9.14
N GLY A 60 -2.92 1.59 7.93
CA GLY A 60 -2.00 1.83 6.82
C GLY A 60 -1.42 0.54 6.21
N ARG A 61 -2.16 -0.57 6.26
CA ARG A 61 -1.77 -1.86 5.71
C ARG A 61 -2.59 -2.17 4.45
N PHE A 62 -1.92 -2.32 3.32
CA PHE A 62 -2.51 -2.47 1.99
C PHE A 62 -1.89 -3.66 1.25
N ASP A 63 -1.87 -4.84 1.87
CA ASP A 63 -1.50 -6.09 1.20
C ASP A 63 -2.75 -6.89 0.80
N HIS A 64 -2.60 -7.73 -0.24
CA HIS A 64 -3.63 -8.63 -0.76
C HIS A 64 -3.19 -10.10 -0.77
N HIS A 65 -1.93 -10.39 -0.43
CA HIS A 65 -1.37 -11.74 -0.44
C HIS A 65 -1.82 -12.65 0.72
N GLN A 66 -2.54 -12.11 1.71
CA GLN A 66 -3.06 -12.90 2.83
C GLN A 66 -4.08 -13.95 2.38
N ARG A 67 -4.22 -14.99 3.20
CA ARG A 67 -5.26 -16.00 2.98
C ARG A 67 -6.64 -15.35 3.06
N GLY A 68 -7.42 -15.49 1.99
CA GLY A 68 -8.74 -14.84 1.86
C GLY A 68 -8.70 -13.49 1.15
N GLY A 69 -7.51 -12.98 0.80
CA GLY A 69 -7.34 -11.71 0.07
C GLY A 69 -7.70 -10.47 0.90
N ALA A 70 -7.81 -9.33 0.23
CA ALA A 70 -8.19 -8.03 0.82
C ALA A 70 -9.62 -7.60 0.45
N GLY A 71 -10.48 -8.58 0.13
CA GLY A 71 -11.80 -8.34 -0.44
C GLY A 71 -11.77 -8.16 -1.97
N GLU A 72 -12.96 -7.95 -2.51
CA GLU A 72 -13.22 -7.85 -3.94
C GLU A 72 -14.23 -6.74 -4.23
N ARG A 73 -14.24 -6.26 -5.48
CA ARG A 73 -15.23 -5.32 -5.98
C ARG A 73 -16.58 -6.03 -6.18
N GLU A 74 -17.66 -5.26 -6.41
CA GLU A 74 -19.00 -5.81 -6.71
C GLU A 74 -19.02 -6.79 -7.90
N ASN A 75 -18.07 -6.67 -8.82
CA ASN A 75 -17.93 -7.57 -9.97
C ASN A 75 -17.06 -8.81 -9.68
N GLY A 76 -16.71 -9.07 -8.42
CA GLY A 76 -15.91 -10.22 -7.99
C GLY A 76 -14.43 -10.13 -8.36
N ILE A 77 -13.94 -8.98 -8.84
CA ILE A 77 -12.50 -8.80 -9.09
C ILE A 77 -11.80 -8.44 -7.77
N PRO A 78 -10.82 -9.25 -7.31
CA PRO A 78 -10.06 -8.96 -6.10
C PRO A 78 -9.29 -7.64 -6.19
N TYR A 79 -9.09 -6.98 -5.06
CA TYR A 79 -8.26 -5.79 -5.00
C TYR A 79 -6.77 -6.14 -5.01
N SER A 80 -6.00 -5.42 -5.83
CA SER A 80 -4.55 -5.29 -5.66
C SER A 80 -4.22 -4.21 -4.63
N SER A 81 -2.96 -4.05 -4.24
CA SER A 81 -2.53 -3.01 -3.28
C SER A 81 -2.90 -1.60 -3.76
N PHE A 82 -2.68 -1.30 -5.05
CA PHE A 82 -3.11 -0.04 -5.65
C PHE A 82 -4.63 0.12 -5.63
N GLY A 83 -5.36 -0.97 -5.86
CA GLY A 83 -6.81 -0.97 -5.75
C GLY A 83 -7.30 -0.57 -4.35
N LEU A 84 -6.67 -1.10 -3.29
CA LEU A 84 -6.98 -0.77 -1.89
C LEU A 84 -6.60 0.68 -1.55
N ILE A 85 -5.43 1.13 -2.00
CA ILE A 85 -4.98 2.52 -1.83
C ILE A 85 -5.94 3.47 -2.55
N TRP A 86 -6.36 3.17 -3.77
CA TRP A 86 -7.33 3.98 -4.50
C TRP A 86 -8.69 3.99 -3.82
N GLN A 87 -9.11 2.87 -3.22
CA GLN A 87 -10.34 2.83 -2.42
C GLN A 87 -10.28 3.76 -1.21
N LYS A 88 -9.13 3.85 -0.52
CA LYS A 88 -8.94 4.71 0.65
C LYS A 88 -8.74 6.19 0.29
N TYR A 89 -7.92 6.47 -0.73
CA TYR A 89 -7.40 7.81 -1.00
C TYR A 89 -7.84 8.42 -2.33
N GLY A 90 -8.51 7.67 -3.21
CA GLY A 90 -8.83 8.11 -4.58
C GLY A 90 -9.61 9.42 -4.63
N LEU A 91 -10.57 9.62 -3.72
CA LEU A 91 -11.32 10.87 -3.63
C LEU A 91 -10.45 12.06 -3.21
N GLN A 92 -9.46 11.86 -2.33
CA GLN A 92 -8.53 12.91 -1.93
C GLN A 92 -7.60 13.31 -3.09
N ILE A 93 -7.22 12.34 -3.93
CA ILE A 93 -6.32 12.56 -5.08
C ILE A 93 -7.03 13.33 -6.21
N CYS A 94 -8.34 13.15 -6.38
CA CYS A 94 -9.11 13.76 -7.47
C CYS A 94 -9.75 15.13 -7.14
N GLN A 95 -9.43 15.71 -5.97
CA GLN A 95 -9.83 17.07 -5.62
C GLN A 95 -8.90 18.10 -6.27
#